data_AF-A0A2V2DES0-F1
#
_entry.id   AF-A0A2V2DES0-F1
#
_cell.length_a   1.000
_cell.length_b   1.000
_cell.length_c   1.000
_cell.angle_alpha   90.00
_cell.angle_beta   90.00
_cell.angle_gamma   90.00
#
_symmetry.space_group_name_H-M   'P 1'
#
loop_
_entity.id
_entity.type
_entity.pdbx_description
1 polymer ?
#
loop_
_entity_poly.entity_id
_entity_poly.type
_entity_poly.pdbx_seq_one_letter_code
_entity_poly.pdbx_strand_id
1 'polypeptide(L)' 'MPACSLGIDEIKTAGFTSVKAEMVNAPLIEECFMNLECRFKWEKQESFTISIIQSIRKVSKGNP' A
#
# COMPACT_ATOMS: atom_id res chain seq x y z
N MET A 1 0.39 5.62 -12.93
CA MET A 1 0.66 5.99 -11.53
C MET A 1 1.53 7.24 -11.54
N PRO A 2 1.02 8.42 -11.18
CA PRO A 2 1.91 9.55 -11.01
C PRO A 2 2.79 9.25 -9.79
N ALA A 3 4.08 9.43 -9.99
CA ALA A 3 5.13 9.24 -9.01
C ALA A 3 4.79 9.99 -7.71
N CYS A 4 5.16 9.41 -6.55
CA CYS A 4 5.45 10.18 -5.35
C CYS A 4 6.11 11.50 -5.77
N SER A 5 5.62 12.62 -5.23
CA SER A 5 6.05 13.97 -5.56
C SER A 5 7.58 13.99 -5.65
N LEU A 6 8.16 14.25 -6.84
CA LEU A 6 9.60 14.09 -7.09
C LEU A 6 10.43 14.76 -5.97
N GLY A 7 10.90 13.96 -5.01
CA GLY A 7 11.84 14.38 -3.97
C GLY A 7 11.30 14.53 -2.54
N ILE A 8 9.99 14.39 -2.28
CA ILE A 8 9.46 14.45 -0.90
C ILE A 8 8.97 13.06 -0.49
N ASP A 9 9.53 12.55 0.60
CA ASP A 9 9.03 11.33 1.26
C ASP A 9 7.82 11.70 2.12
N GLU A 10 6.62 11.58 1.56
CA GLU A 10 5.38 11.99 2.23
C GLU A 10 5.13 11.16 3.51
N ILE A 11 5.56 9.89 3.51
CA ILE A 11 5.43 8.98 4.67
C ILE A 11 6.23 9.53 5.84
N LYS A 12 7.51 9.87 5.63
CA LYS A 12 8.35 10.47 6.67
C LYS A 12 7.87 11.86 7.08
N THR A 13 7.44 12.67 6.11
CA THR A 13 6.96 14.04 6.38
C THR A 13 5.71 14.04 7.27
N ALA A 14 4.86 13.02 7.12
CA ALA A 14 3.69 12.81 7.96
C ALA A 14 4.02 12.17 9.33
N GLY A 15 5.29 11.83 9.60
CA GLY A 15 5.73 11.23 10.86
C GLY A 15 5.43 9.74 10.99
N PHE A 16 5.22 9.03 9.87
CA PHE A 16 4.99 7.59 9.87
C PHE A 16 6.26 6.78 9.59
N THR A 17 6.26 5.53 10.06
CA THR A 17 7.38 4.60 9.88
C THR A 17 7.05 3.58 8.80
N SER A 18 7.83 3.59 7.71
CA SER A 18 7.74 2.61 6.64
C SER A 18 8.43 1.30 7.01
N VAL A 19 7.74 0.17 6.88
CA VAL A 19 8.26 -1.17 7.14
C VAL A 19 8.19 -2.02 5.87
N LYS A 20 9.14 -2.94 5.69
CA LYS A 20 9.18 -3.81 4.51
C LYS A 20 8.02 -4.80 4.52
N ALA A 21 7.27 -4.88 3.42
CA ALA A 21 6.24 -5.88 3.19
C ALA A 21 6.83 -7.24 2.76
N GLU A 22 6.03 -8.31 2.83
CA GLU A 22 6.50 -9.66 2.49
C GLU A 22 6.24 -10.03 1.03
N MET A 23 5.07 -9.69 0.50
CA MET A 23 4.63 -10.10 -0.85
C MET A 23 4.84 -9.03 -1.92
N VAL A 24 5.04 -7.77 -1.53
CA VAL A 24 5.11 -6.61 -2.44
C VAL A 24 6.27 -5.67 -2.08
N ASN A 25 6.67 -4.83 -3.03
CA ASN A 25 7.73 -3.84 -2.81
C ASN A 25 7.24 -2.57 -2.10
N ALA A 26 5.93 -2.30 -2.14
CA ALA A 26 5.35 -1.19 -1.40
C ALA A 26 5.47 -1.43 0.11
N PRO A 27 5.89 -0.42 0.90
CA PRO A 27 6.05 -0.58 2.34
C PRO A 27 4.69 -0.68 3.06
N LEU A 28 4.71 -1.28 4.23
CA LEU A 28 3.67 -1.20 5.25
C LEU A 28 3.89 0.05 6.11
N ILE A 29 2.86 0.51 6.79
CA ILE A 29 2.96 1.56 7.82
C ILE A 29 2.86 0.91 9.20
N GLU A 30 3.88 1.12 10.03
CA GLU A 30 4.00 0.51 11.35
C GLU A 30 2.86 0.95 12.28
N GLU A 31 2.45 2.21 12.21
CA GLU A 31 1.44 2.79 13.08
C GLU A 31 0.02 2.32 12.74
N CYS A 32 -0.19 1.69 11.57
CA CYS A 32 -1.49 1.18 11.16
C CYS A 32 -1.83 -0.13 11.90
N PHE A 33 -3.04 -0.20 12.48
CA PHE A 33 -3.60 -1.43 13.06
C PHE A 33 -3.65 -2.60 12.04
N MET A 34 -3.85 -2.27 10.77
CA MET A 34 -3.94 -3.22 9.68
C MET A 34 -3.33 -2.65 8.41
N ASN A 35 -2.56 -3.48 7.71
CA ASN A 35 -2.08 -3.21 6.36
C ASN A 35 -2.62 -4.28 5.40
N LEU A 36 -2.85 -3.88 4.15
CA LEU A 36 -3.27 -4.78 3.08
C LEU A 36 -2.22 -4.77 1.97
N GLU A 37 -1.54 -5.89 1.78
CA GLU A 37 -0.63 -6.07 0.66
C GLU A 37 -1.42 -6.54 -0.56
N CYS A 38 -1.34 -5.79 -1.67
CA CYS A 38 -2.15 -6.02 -2.86
C CYS A 38 -1.28 -6.10 -4.11
N ARG A 39 -1.52 -7.09 -4.98
CA ARG A 39 -0.93 -7.15 -6.32
C ARG A 39 -1.94 -6.72 -7.37
N PHE A 40 -1.54 -5.76 -8.20
CA PHE A 40 -2.33 -5.33 -9.34
C PHE A 40 -2.56 -6.50 -10.30
N LYS A 41 -3.82 -6.75 -10.67
CA LYS A 41 -4.18 -7.75 -11.69
C LYS A 41 -4.42 -7.07 -13.03
N TRP A 42 -5.36 -6.13 -13.06
CA TRP A 42 -5.76 -5.40 -14.25
C TRP A 42 -6.61 -4.19 -13.88
N GLU A 43 -6.68 -3.24 -14.80
CA GLU A 43 -7.49 -2.03 -14.73
C GLU A 43 -8.51 -2.08 -15.87
N LYS A 44 -9.80 -1.94 -15.55
CA LYS A 44 -10.81 -1.69 -16.59
C LYS A 44 -10.98 -0.20 -16.73
N GLN A 45 -10.73 0.31 -17.92
CA GLN A 45 -11.24 1.64 -18.29
C GLN A 45 -12.71 1.50 -18.68
N GLU A 46 -13.59 1.62 -17.70
CA GLU A 46 -14.96 2.08 -17.93
C GLU A 46 -15.10 3.48 -17.32
N SER A 47 -16.26 4.13 -17.53
CA SER A 47 -16.54 5.49 -17.04
C SER A 47 -16.32 5.68 -15.52
N PHE A 48 -16.13 4.59 -14.78
CA PHE A 48 -15.57 4.55 -13.43
C PHE A 48 -14.41 3.55 -13.43
N THR A 49 -13.20 3.99 -13.09
CA THR A 49 -12.01 3.12 -13.05
C THR A 49 -12.17 2.04 -11.97
N ILE A 50 -12.28 0.76 -12.38
CA ILE A 50 -12.28 -0.39 -11.47
C ILE A 50 -10.92 -1.07 -11.56
N SER A 51 -10.20 -1.11 -10.43
CA SER A 51 -8.96 -1.90 -10.29
C SER A 51 -9.27 -3.27 -9.69
N ILE A 52 -8.87 -4.34 -10.36
CA ILE A 52 -8.99 -5.70 -9.81
C ILE A 52 -7.65 -6.11 -9.21
N ILE A 53 -7.70 -6.61 -7.97
CA ILE A 53 -6.54 -7.08 -7.21
C ILE A 53 -6.43 -8.60 -7.35
N GLN A 54 -5.23 -9.11 -7.64
CA GLN A 54 -4.99 -10.55 -7.86
C GLN A 54 -4.89 -11.32 -6.55
N SER A 55 -4.25 -10.73 -5.55
CA SER A 55 -4.03 -11.32 -4.23
C SER A 55 -3.99 -10.21 -3.19
N ILE A 56 -4.70 -10.42 -2.08
CA ILE A 56 -4.71 -9.54 -0.92
C ILE A 56 -4.17 -10.35 0.26
N ARG A 57 -3.20 -9.79 0.99
CA ARG A 57 -2.78 -10.31 2.29
C ARG A 57 -3.06 -9.27 3.35
N LYS A 58 -3.81 -9.69 4.37
CA LYS A 58 -4.01 -8.91 5.60
C LYS A 58 -2.79 -9.09 6.50
N VAL A 59 -2.15 -7.99 6.85
CA VAL A 59 -1.12 -7.93 7.89
C VAL A 59 -1.72 -7.16 9.07
N SER A 60 -2.17 -7.90 10.08
CA SER A 60 -2.65 -7.32 11.33
C SER A 60 -1.55 -7.38 12.38
N LYS A 61 -1.35 -6.28 13.10
CA LYS A 61 -0.56 -6.33 14.32
C LYS A 61 -1.36 -7.09 15.37
N GLY A 62 -0.79 -8.19 15.86
CA GLY A 62 -1.33 -8.86 17.03
C GLY A 62 -1.20 -7.90 18.21
N ASN A 63 -2.32 -7.42 18.73
CA ASN A 63 -2.31 -6.93 20.10
C ASN A 63 -2.29 -8.18 21.00
N PRO A 64 -1.45 -8.24 22.05
CA PRO A 64 -1.65 -9.23 23.10
C PRO A 64 -3.05 -9.10 23.74
#